data_AF-A0A834Z3D1-F1
#
_entry.id   AF-A0A834Z3D1-F1
#
_cell.length_a   1.000
_cell.length_b   1.000
_cell.length_c   1.000
_cell.angle_alpha   90.00
_cell.angle_beta   90.00
_cell.angle_gamma   90.00
#
_symmetry.space_group_name_H-M   'P 1'
#
loop_
_entity.id
_entity.type
_entity.pdbx_description
1 polymer ?
#
loop_
_entity_poly.entity_id
_entity_poly.type
_entity_poly.pdbx_seq_one_letter_code
_entity_poly.pdbx_strand_id
1 'polypeptide(L)'
;MGRDGWGEGKWVVCRSNIDSKGLCDYCGEQLVCVDIDRSETEKFEQSIASLAMKREVKSNFRDFQDWLDNHAEYEAVVDGANVGLYQQNFADGGFSLSQQLDAVVRELYERSQKKWPLVILHNKRFLSLMENPSNRKMLEEWKAQGALYTTPNGSNDDWYWLYAAVKLKCLLVTNDEMRDHIFELLGSNFFLRWKERHQVRYTFMKCSLGLQMPPSYSLVIQESEKGSWHVPLEGECSNETLRIWLCITRPRSCGHPVEVLGNLEAPEAYQPPYNISFNLCKAETSTTDNGLKGNPISFPLSENKITAVTGKRKDRSPSDLKQHP
;
A
#
# COMPACT_ATOMS: atom_id res chain seq x y z
N MET A 1 21.60 11.55 15.27
CA MET A 1 22.24 12.87 15.10
C MET A 1 21.35 13.91 15.75
N GLY A 2 21.94 14.87 16.47
CA GLY A 2 21.21 15.84 17.28
C GLY A 2 20.30 16.72 16.43
N ARG A 3 19.13 17.07 16.98
CA ARG A 3 18.31 18.17 16.42
C ARG A 3 19.03 19.47 16.77
N ASP A 4 19.96 19.85 15.92
CA ASP A 4 20.60 21.16 16.00
C ASP A 4 19.52 22.24 15.78
N GLY A 5 19.58 23.30 16.58
CA GLY A 5 18.49 24.26 16.73
C GLY A 5 18.08 24.97 15.44
N TRP A 6 16.88 25.56 15.47
CA TRP A 6 16.37 26.39 14.38
C TRP A 6 17.33 27.54 14.05
N GLY A 7 17.70 27.71 12.77
CA GLY A 7 18.55 28.83 12.35
C GLY A 7 17.90 30.21 12.55
N GLU A 8 18.53 31.28 12.02
CA GLU A 8 18.01 32.66 12.06
C GLU A 8 17.44 33.19 10.72
N GLY A 9 16.46 34.09 10.76
CA GLY A 9 15.82 34.68 9.57
C GLY A 9 14.35 34.28 9.32
N LYS A 10 13.73 34.91 8.31
CA LYS A 10 12.33 34.67 7.93
C LYS A 10 12.19 33.39 7.10
N TRP A 11 11.12 32.64 7.35
CA TRP A 11 10.73 31.50 6.52
C TRP A 11 10.03 31.98 5.24
N VAL A 12 10.29 31.26 4.16
CA VAL A 12 9.54 31.33 2.91
C VAL A 12 8.81 30.00 2.74
N VAL A 13 7.50 30.09 2.51
CA VAL A 13 6.62 28.93 2.37
C VAL A 13 6.04 28.94 0.97
N CYS A 14 6.24 27.86 0.23
CA CYS A 14 5.77 27.73 -1.15
C CYS A 14 5.20 26.34 -1.39
N ARG A 15 4.17 26.26 -2.25
CA ARG A 15 3.73 24.98 -2.82
C ARG A 15 4.70 24.60 -3.93
N SER A 16 5.11 23.34 -3.96
CA SER A 16 6.05 22.81 -4.92
C SER A 16 5.71 21.37 -5.27
N ASN A 17 6.20 20.89 -6.40
CA ASN A 17 6.21 19.46 -6.70
C ASN A 17 7.61 18.90 -6.44
N ILE A 18 7.68 17.59 -6.34
CA ILE A 18 8.93 16.84 -6.28
C ILE A 18 9.04 16.05 -7.57
N ASP A 19 10.19 16.15 -8.24
CA ASP A 19 10.40 15.41 -9.48
C ASP A 19 10.61 13.90 -9.22
N SER A 20 10.67 13.11 -10.30
CA SER A 20 10.88 11.65 -10.20
C SER A 20 12.17 11.23 -9.50
N LYS A 21 13.15 12.14 -9.36
CA LYS A 21 14.43 11.90 -8.69
C LYS A 21 14.40 12.35 -7.24
N GLY A 22 13.33 12.98 -6.76
CA GLY A 22 13.21 13.48 -5.40
C GLY A 22 13.68 14.91 -5.21
N LEU A 23 13.90 15.69 -6.28
CA LEU A 23 14.28 17.10 -6.18
C LEU A 23 13.04 17.99 -6.03
N CYS A 24 13.08 18.92 -5.07
CA CYS A 24 12.05 19.94 -4.96
C CYS A 24 12.18 20.99 -6.06
N ASP A 25 11.13 21.19 -6.83
CA ASP A 25 11.09 22.16 -7.94
C ASP A 25 11.33 23.61 -7.48
N TYR A 26 11.08 23.92 -6.21
CA TYR A 26 11.24 25.27 -5.65
C TYR A 26 12.65 25.53 -5.12
N CYS A 27 13.13 24.72 -4.15
CA CYS A 27 14.40 24.98 -3.46
C CYS A 27 15.58 24.18 -4.01
N GLY A 28 15.31 23.20 -4.88
CA GLY A 28 16.31 22.29 -5.46
C GLY A 28 16.93 21.32 -4.46
N GLU A 29 16.36 21.15 -3.26
CA GLU A 29 16.84 20.18 -2.29
C GLU A 29 16.36 18.77 -2.64
N GLN A 30 17.22 17.79 -2.35
CA GLN A 30 16.99 16.37 -2.60
C GLN A 30 16.31 15.75 -1.38
N LEU A 31 15.10 15.25 -1.56
CA LEU A 31 14.44 14.39 -0.58
C LEU A 31 15.17 13.07 -0.46
N VAL A 32 15.19 12.53 0.76
CA VAL A 32 15.80 11.25 1.07
C VAL A 32 14.80 10.10 0.93
N CYS A 33 15.32 8.92 0.66
CA CYS A 33 14.61 7.67 0.86
C CYS A 33 14.85 7.24 2.31
N VAL A 34 13.82 7.33 3.16
CA VAL A 34 13.92 6.92 4.56
C VAL A 34 13.90 5.40 4.62
N ASP A 35 15.00 4.83 5.11
CA ASP A 35 15.13 3.39 5.27
C ASP A 35 14.03 2.83 6.18
N ILE A 36 13.57 1.63 5.82
CA ILE A 36 12.66 0.85 6.65
C ILE A 36 13.53 0.05 7.60
N ASP A 37 13.28 0.20 8.91
CA ASP A 37 14.10 -0.45 9.93
C ASP A 37 14.08 -1.97 9.77
N ARG A 38 15.26 -2.58 9.90
CA ARG A 38 15.42 -4.03 9.76
C ARG A 38 14.64 -4.79 10.83
N SER A 39 14.67 -4.32 12.08
CA SER A 39 13.98 -4.97 13.18
C SER A 39 12.45 -4.85 13.04
N GLU A 40 11.96 -3.73 12.53
CA GLU A 40 10.53 -3.56 12.19
C GLU A 40 10.12 -4.51 11.07
N THR A 41 10.96 -4.66 10.03
CA THR A 41 10.72 -5.59 8.91
C THR A 41 10.66 -7.05 9.37
N GLU A 42 11.57 -7.47 10.24
CA GLU A 42 11.59 -8.83 10.81
C GLU A 42 10.34 -9.10 11.67
N LYS A 43 9.91 -8.12 12.48
CA LYS A 43 8.65 -8.22 13.25
C LYS A 43 7.43 -8.31 12.33
N PHE A 44 7.44 -7.55 11.23
CA PHE A 44 6.37 -7.55 10.24
C PHE A 44 6.27 -8.91 9.53
N GLU A 45 7.41 -9.45 9.09
CA GLU A 45 7.53 -10.78 8.50
C GLU A 45 6.97 -11.87 9.44
N GLN A 46 7.37 -11.85 10.72
CA GLN A 46 6.87 -12.77 11.74
C GLN A 46 5.35 -12.64 11.96
N SER A 47 4.83 -11.40 11.91
CA SER A 47 3.40 -11.13 12.07
C SER A 47 2.58 -11.71 10.91
N ILE A 48 3.07 -11.54 9.66
CA ILE A 48 2.48 -12.16 8.47
C ILE A 48 2.51 -13.67 8.59
N ALA A 49 3.66 -14.27 8.91
CA ALA A 49 3.79 -15.73 9.04
C ALA A 49 2.84 -16.29 10.11
N SER A 50 2.77 -15.64 11.27
CA SER A 50 1.86 -16.01 12.36
C SER A 50 0.39 -15.95 11.94
N LEU A 51 0.01 -14.92 11.18
CA LEU A 51 -1.37 -14.75 10.71
C LEU A 51 -1.73 -15.74 9.59
N ALA A 52 -0.82 -15.96 8.64
CA ALA A 52 -0.94 -16.98 7.62
C ALA A 52 -1.10 -18.36 8.25
N MET A 53 -0.23 -18.77 9.18
CA MET A 53 -0.32 -20.05 9.88
C MET A 53 -1.59 -20.26 10.72
N LYS A 54 -2.31 -19.19 11.08
CA LYS A 54 -3.61 -19.27 11.78
C LYS A 54 -4.78 -19.50 10.83
N ARG A 55 -4.67 -19.03 9.59
CA ARG A 55 -5.76 -19.05 8.59
C ARG A 55 -5.58 -20.12 7.52
N GLU A 56 -4.32 -20.43 7.21
CA GLU A 56 -3.90 -21.46 6.27
C GLU A 56 -3.72 -22.81 6.96
N VAL A 57 -3.71 -23.88 6.17
CA VAL A 57 -3.22 -25.18 6.63
C VAL A 57 -1.74 -25.04 6.97
N LYS A 58 -1.38 -25.22 8.25
CA LYS A 58 -0.04 -24.92 8.77
C LYS A 58 1.12 -25.55 8.00
N SER A 59 0.95 -26.77 7.50
CA SER A 59 1.98 -27.44 6.69
C SER A 59 2.23 -26.71 5.38
N ASN A 60 1.16 -26.34 4.65
CA ASN A 60 1.25 -25.70 3.34
C ASN A 60 2.10 -24.41 3.36
N PHE A 61 1.86 -23.57 4.38
CA PHE A 61 2.61 -22.32 4.50
C PHE A 61 4.05 -22.57 4.94
N ARG A 62 4.30 -23.54 5.84
CA ARG A 62 5.66 -23.90 6.24
C ARG A 62 6.47 -24.46 5.08
N ASP A 63 5.87 -25.34 4.27
CA ASP A 63 6.50 -25.89 3.08
C ASP A 63 6.92 -24.77 2.11
N PHE A 64 6.11 -23.71 2.01
CA PHE A 64 6.47 -22.52 1.23
C PHE A 64 7.62 -21.73 1.87
N GLN A 65 7.63 -21.55 3.20
CA GLN A 65 8.74 -20.87 3.88
C GLN A 65 10.06 -21.60 3.62
N ASP A 66 10.07 -22.91 3.78
CA ASP A 66 11.23 -23.78 3.54
C ASP A 66 11.63 -23.75 2.06
N TRP A 67 10.66 -23.79 1.14
CA TRP A 67 10.93 -23.64 -0.29
C TRP A 67 11.61 -22.31 -0.59
N LEU A 68 11.10 -21.20 -0.05
CA LEU A 68 11.61 -19.86 -0.29
C LEU A 68 13.03 -19.68 0.26
N ASP A 69 13.34 -20.25 1.44
CA ASP A 69 14.68 -20.21 2.03
C ASP A 69 15.73 -20.91 1.16
N ASN A 70 15.33 -21.92 0.39
CA ASN A 70 16.20 -22.61 -0.55
C ASN A 70 16.36 -21.88 -1.90
N HIS A 71 15.63 -20.79 -2.15
CA HIS A 71 15.57 -20.08 -3.43
C HIS A 71 15.76 -18.55 -3.29
N ALA A 72 16.48 -18.07 -2.27
CA ALA A 72 16.44 -16.70 -1.76
C ALA A 72 16.86 -15.52 -2.70
N GLU A 73 17.00 -15.69 -4.00
CA GLU A 73 17.52 -14.66 -4.92
C GLU A 73 16.47 -14.06 -5.88
N TYR A 74 15.47 -13.35 -5.35
CA TYR A 74 14.52 -12.60 -6.21
C TYR A 74 14.55 -11.10 -5.92
N GLU A 75 14.55 -10.30 -7.01
CA GLU A 75 14.45 -8.84 -6.94
C GLU A 75 13.00 -8.34 -7.05
N ALA A 76 12.09 -9.21 -7.47
CA ALA A 76 10.67 -8.92 -7.54
C ALA A 76 9.82 -10.19 -7.34
N VAL A 77 8.67 -10.01 -6.69
CA VAL A 77 7.60 -10.98 -6.58
C VAL A 77 6.40 -10.43 -7.36
N VAL A 78 5.70 -11.31 -8.09
CA VAL A 78 4.55 -10.96 -8.92
C VAL A 78 3.31 -11.68 -8.40
N ASP A 79 2.27 -10.91 -8.12
CA ASP A 79 0.92 -11.42 -7.92
C ASP A 79 0.34 -11.83 -9.28
N GLY A 80 0.51 -13.12 -9.61
CA GLY A 80 0.12 -13.66 -10.91
C GLY A 80 -1.39 -13.59 -11.14
N ALA A 81 -2.19 -13.69 -10.07
CA ALA A 81 -3.64 -13.59 -10.11
C ALA A 81 -4.10 -12.20 -10.55
N ASN A 82 -3.60 -11.18 -9.86
CA ASN A 82 -3.97 -9.79 -10.07
C ASN A 82 -3.54 -9.30 -11.46
N VAL A 83 -2.31 -9.63 -11.88
CA VAL A 83 -1.80 -9.27 -13.22
C VAL A 83 -2.59 -9.93 -14.32
N GLY A 84 -2.79 -11.26 -14.26
CA GLY A 84 -3.46 -11.99 -15.34
C GLY A 84 -4.97 -11.76 -15.43
N LEU A 85 -5.60 -11.17 -14.42
CA LEU A 85 -7.04 -10.82 -14.42
C LEU A 85 -7.30 -9.32 -14.62
N TYR A 86 -6.25 -8.52 -14.83
CA TYR A 86 -6.38 -7.08 -14.95
C TYR A 86 -7.25 -6.67 -16.16
N GLN A 87 -8.33 -5.93 -15.89
CA GLN A 87 -9.33 -5.50 -16.88
C GLN A 87 -9.99 -6.64 -17.67
N GLN A 88 -10.05 -7.85 -17.11
CA GLN A 88 -10.67 -9.03 -17.75
C GLN A 88 -12.15 -9.25 -17.36
N ASN A 89 -12.85 -8.23 -16.87
CA ASN A 89 -14.23 -8.37 -16.34
C ASN A 89 -15.33 -8.28 -17.43
N PHE A 90 -15.08 -8.78 -18.64
CA PHE A 90 -16.05 -8.80 -19.75
C PHE A 90 -16.51 -10.23 -20.06
N ALA A 91 -17.54 -10.40 -20.90
CA ALA A 91 -18.23 -11.69 -21.11
C ALA A 91 -17.29 -12.84 -21.56
N ASP A 92 -16.28 -12.53 -22.37
CA ASP A 92 -15.23 -13.46 -22.81
C ASP A 92 -13.88 -13.20 -22.12
N GLY A 93 -13.90 -12.43 -21.03
CA GLY A 93 -12.72 -12.05 -20.28
C GLY A 93 -12.15 -13.25 -19.53
N GLY A 94 -10.85 -13.46 -19.68
CA GLY A 94 -10.18 -14.64 -19.18
C GLY A 94 -8.78 -14.32 -18.70
N PHE A 95 -8.15 -15.27 -18.02
CA PHE A 95 -6.79 -15.09 -17.53
C PHE A 95 -5.80 -14.88 -18.69
N SER A 96 -5.14 -13.73 -18.73
CA SER A 96 -4.20 -13.38 -19.78
C SER A 96 -2.76 -13.72 -19.38
N LEU A 97 -2.34 -14.96 -19.65
CA LEU A 97 -0.97 -15.39 -19.40
C LEU A 97 0.01 -14.71 -20.36
N SER A 98 -0.15 -14.92 -21.67
CA SER A 98 0.87 -14.52 -22.66
C SER A 98 0.93 -13.02 -22.96
N GLN A 99 -0.17 -12.27 -22.80
CA GLN A 99 -0.18 -10.83 -23.11
C GLN A 99 0.07 -9.96 -21.88
N GLN A 100 -0.45 -10.34 -20.71
CA GLN A 100 -0.31 -9.54 -19.49
C GLN A 100 0.79 -10.07 -18.59
N LEU A 101 0.66 -11.30 -18.09
CA LEU A 101 1.60 -11.82 -17.09
C LEU A 101 3.02 -12.00 -17.66
N ASP A 102 3.16 -12.59 -18.85
CA ASP A 102 4.48 -12.74 -19.52
C ASP A 102 5.14 -11.38 -19.80
N ALA A 103 4.36 -10.37 -20.19
CA ALA A 103 4.89 -9.03 -20.42
C ALA A 103 5.50 -8.43 -19.15
N VAL A 104 4.83 -8.59 -17.99
CA VAL A 104 5.35 -8.16 -16.69
C VAL A 104 6.60 -8.94 -16.31
N VAL A 105 6.58 -10.27 -16.44
CA VAL A 105 7.73 -11.13 -16.10
C VAL A 105 8.95 -10.77 -16.93
N ARG A 106 8.79 -10.58 -18.25
CA ARG A 106 9.89 -10.19 -19.15
C ARG A 106 10.42 -8.80 -18.85
N GLU A 107 9.56 -7.82 -18.63
CA GLU A 107 9.98 -6.46 -18.30
C GLU A 107 10.80 -6.43 -17.00
N LEU A 108 10.38 -7.18 -15.98
CA LEU A 108 11.13 -7.31 -14.74
C LEU A 108 12.47 -8.02 -14.96
N TYR A 109 12.48 -9.10 -15.73
CA TYR A 109 13.67 -9.87 -16.08
C TYR A 109 14.73 -9.03 -16.83
N GLU A 110 14.30 -8.17 -17.75
CA GLU A 110 15.18 -7.24 -18.46
C GLU A 110 15.77 -6.18 -17.52
N ARG A 111 14.95 -5.65 -16.60
CA ARG A 111 15.38 -4.64 -15.62
C ARG A 111 16.33 -5.18 -14.55
N SER A 112 16.19 -6.44 -14.18
CA SER A 112 16.93 -7.11 -13.09
C SER A 112 18.25 -7.76 -13.54
N GLN A 113 18.80 -7.33 -14.69
CA GLN A 113 19.99 -7.96 -15.29
C GLN A 113 19.82 -9.48 -15.50
N LYS A 114 18.66 -9.90 -16.03
CA LYS A 114 18.35 -11.30 -16.34
C LYS A 114 18.11 -12.19 -15.12
N LYS A 115 17.61 -11.62 -14.01
CA LYS A 115 17.11 -12.39 -12.86
C LYS A 115 15.61 -12.56 -12.94
N TRP A 116 15.14 -13.80 -12.83
CA TRP A 116 13.71 -14.08 -12.88
C TRP A 116 13.00 -13.49 -11.67
N PRO A 117 11.82 -12.87 -11.85
CA PRO A 117 10.93 -12.59 -10.73
C PRO A 117 10.26 -13.87 -10.24
N LEU A 118 9.81 -13.90 -8.98
CA LEU A 118 9.00 -14.97 -8.45
C LEU A 118 7.52 -14.71 -8.73
N VAL A 119 6.90 -15.51 -9.59
CA VAL A 119 5.46 -15.49 -9.84
C VAL A 119 4.76 -16.40 -8.83
N ILE A 120 3.79 -15.86 -8.10
CA ILE A 120 2.88 -16.63 -7.26
C ILE A 120 1.56 -16.83 -8.00
N LEU A 121 1.11 -18.08 -8.13
CA LEU A 121 -0.15 -18.41 -8.80
C LEU A 121 -0.87 -19.56 -8.11
N HIS A 122 -2.19 -19.47 -7.91
CA HIS A 122 -2.94 -20.58 -7.34
C HIS A 122 -2.93 -21.84 -8.23
N ASN A 123 -2.74 -23.03 -7.64
CA ASN A 123 -2.60 -24.30 -8.36
C ASN A 123 -3.77 -24.62 -9.30
N LYS A 124 -5.01 -24.38 -8.87
CA LYS A 124 -6.20 -24.51 -9.75
C LYS A 124 -6.05 -23.73 -11.07
N ARG A 125 -5.48 -22.52 -11.03
CA ARG A 125 -5.29 -21.68 -12.21
C ARG A 125 -4.11 -22.18 -13.05
N PHE A 126 -3.02 -22.56 -12.40
CA PHE A 126 -1.90 -23.22 -13.06
C PHE A 126 -2.35 -24.45 -13.87
N LEU A 127 -3.13 -25.36 -13.27
CA LEU A 127 -3.64 -26.55 -13.95
C LEU A 127 -4.51 -26.21 -15.17
N SER A 128 -5.42 -25.24 -15.04
CA SER A 128 -6.25 -24.79 -16.15
C SER A 128 -5.42 -24.18 -17.29
N LEU A 129 -4.37 -23.43 -16.98
CA LEU A 129 -3.49 -22.86 -17.99
C LEU A 129 -2.64 -23.93 -18.71
N MET A 130 -2.26 -25.00 -18.00
CA MET A 130 -1.51 -26.13 -18.54
C MET A 130 -2.30 -26.95 -19.57
N GLU A 131 -3.62 -26.84 -19.62
CA GLU A 131 -4.47 -27.47 -20.65
C GLU A 131 -4.18 -26.91 -22.04
N ASN A 132 -3.80 -25.63 -22.14
CA ASN A 132 -3.42 -24.98 -23.39
C ASN A 132 -1.94 -25.27 -23.74
N PRO A 133 -1.64 -25.93 -24.87
CA PRO A 133 -0.27 -26.28 -25.26
C PRO A 133 0.68 -25.07 -25.40
N SER A 134 0.16 -23.91 -25.83
CA SER A 134 0.97 -22.69 -26.00
C SER A 134 1.43 -22.13 -24.65
N ASN A 135 0.60 -22.24 -23.62
CA ASN A 135 0.91 -21.79 -22.25
C ASN A 135 1.84 -22.78 -21.54
N ARG A 136 1.67 -24.07 -21.79
CA ARG A 136 2.41 -25.16 -21.15
C ARG A 136 3.93 -24.95 -21.21
N LYS A 137 4.46 -24.67 -22.40
CA LYS A 137 5.90 -24.46 -22.59
C LYS A 137 6.47 -23.34 -21.70
N MET A 138 5.74 -22.23 -21.61
CA MET A 138 6.13 -21.06 -20.82
C MET A 138 6.09 -21.35 -19.32
N LEU A 139 5.02 -22.01 -18.85
CA LEU A 139 4.88 -22.36 -17.43
C LEU A 139 5.90 -23.41 -16.97
N GLU A 140 6.21 -24.39 -17.83
CA GLU A 140 7.26 -25.37 -17.58
C GLU A 140 8.65 -24.71 -17.51
N GLU A 141 8.93 -23.74 -18.39
CA GLU A 141 10.16 -22.94 -18.34
C GLU A 141 10.26 -22.14 -17.04
N TRP A 142 9.21 -21.41 -16.65
CA TRP A 142 9.22 -20.65 -15.40
C TRP A 142 9.43 -21.54 -14.19
N LYS A 143 8.81 -22.72 -14.16
CA LYS A 143 9.00 -23.70 -13.09
C LYS A 143 10.43 -24.25 -13.06
N ALA A 144 11.01 -24.55 -14.22
CA ALA A 144 12.39 -25.03 -14.33
C ALA A 144 13.42 -23.97 -13.87
N GLN A 145 13.13 -22.68 -14.07
CA GLN A 145 13.95 -21.56 -13.61
C GLN A 145 13.70 -21.17 -12.15
N GLY A 146 12.79 -21.87 -11.44
CA GLY A 146 12.38 -21.47 -10.09
C GLY A 146 11.60 -20.14 -10.04
N ALA A 147 11.10 -19.65 -11.17
CA ALA A 147 10.39 -18.37 -11.30
C ALA A 147 8.89 -18.46 -11.01
N LEU A 148 8.37 -19.64 -10.68
CA LEU A 148 6.95 -19.88 -10.46
C LEU A 148 6.72 -20.77 -9.24
N TYR A 149 5.95 -20.27 -8.27
CA TYR A 149 5.43 -21.06 -7.17
C TYR A 149 3.91 -21.21 -7.26
N THR A 150 3.42 -22.44 -7.16
CA THR A 150 1.99 -22.75 -7.21
C THR A 150 1.42 -22.94 -5.82
N THR A 151 0.51 -22.08 -5.38
CA THR A 151 -0.08 -22.20 -4.03
C THR A 151 -1.06 -23.38 -3.96
N PRO A 152 -1.12 -24.11 -2.83
CA PRO A 152 -2.01 -25.27 -2.69
C PRO A 152 -3.49 -24.92 -2.84
N ASN A 153 -4.31 -25.92 -3.20
CA ASN A 153 -5.75 -25.71 -3.32
C ASN A 153 -6.39 -25.32 -1.98
N GLY A 154 -7.18 -24.25 -1.99
CA GLY A 154 -7.87 -23.75 -0.80
C GLY A 154 -7.04 -22.78 0.05
N SER A 155 -5.81 -22.52 -0.36
CA SER A 155 -4.98 -21.47 0.23
C SER A 155 -5.27 -20.12 -0.38
N ASN A 156 -5.20 -19.06 0.42
CA ASN A 156 -5.18 -17.70 -0.10
C ASN A 156 -3.75 -17.36 -0.59
N ASP A 157 -3.61 -17.05 -1.88
CA ASP A 157 -2.34 -16.64 -2.50
C ASP A 157 -1.79 -15.32 -1.93
N ASP A 158 -2.63 -14.49 -1.32
CA ASP A 158 -2.24 -13.23 -0.66
C ASP A 158 -1.12 -13.39 0.36
N TRP A 159 -1.20 -14.46 1.16
CA TRP A 159 -0.18 -14.73 2.18
C TRP A 159 1.19 -15.04 1.57
N TYR A 160 1.21 -15.65 0.39
CA TYR A 160 2.43 -16.19 -0.20
C TYR A 160 3.22 -15.07 -0.88
N TRP A 161 2.57 -14.28 -1.74
CA TRP A 161 3.28 -13.17 -2.38
C TRP A 161 3.66 -12.07 -1.39
N LEU A 162 2.83 -11.80 -0.37
CA LEU A 162 3.15 -10.79 0.63
C LEU A 162 4.34 -11.23 1.49
N TYR A 163 4.29 -12.46 2.01
CA TYR A 163 5.39 -13.00 2.81
C TYR A 163 6.70 -13.04 2.02
N ALA A 164 6.66 -13.49 0.76
CA ALA A 164 7.85 -13.53 -0.09
C ALA A 164 8.46 -12.14 -0.29
N ALA A 165 7.65 -11.14 -0.66
CA ALA A 165 8.15 -9.80 -0.91
C ALA A 165 8.77 -9.16 0.35
N VAL A 166 8.15 -9.39 1.52
CA VAL A 166 8.64 -8.88 2.81
C VAL A 166 9.94 -9.57 3.22
N LYS A 167 9.98 -10.91 3.18
CA LYS A 167 11.15 -11.69 3.60
C LYS A 167 12.37 -11.42 2.72
N LEU A 168 12.16 -11.36 1.41
CA LEU A 168 13.21 -11.10 0.43
C LEU A 168 13.58 -9.63 0.31
N LYS A 169 12.77 -8.73 0.91
CA LYS A 169 12.95 -7.27 0.85
C LYS A 169 13.03 -6.76 -0.59
N CYS A 170 12.14 -7.28 -1.44
CA CYS A 170 12.15 -7.08 -2.87
C CYS A 170 10.87 -6.37 -3.34
N LEU A 171 10.80 -6.01 -4.62
CA LEU A 171 9.61 -5.39 -5.19
C LEU A 171 8.41 -6.36 -5.17
N LEU A 172 7.20 -5.82 -5.02
CA LEU A 172 5.94 -6.55 -5.13
C LEU A 172 5.11 -5.95 -6.27
N VAL A 173 4.88 -6.71 -7.33
CA VAL A 173 4.04 -6.28 -8.45
C VAL A 173 2.61 -6.72 -8.22
N THR A 174 1.75 -5.77 -7.84
CA THR A 174 0.30 -5.95 -7.70
C THR A 174 -0.40 -4.59 -7.72
N ASN A 175 -1.59 -4.54 -8.31
CA ASN A 175 -2.53 -3.41 -8.20
C ASN A 175 -3.54 -3.63 -7.06
N ASP A 176 -3.45 -4.73 -6.31
CA ASP A 176 -4.25 -4.90 -5.11
C ASP A 176 -3.91 -3.80 -4.08
N GLU A 177 -4.93 -3.21 -3.49
CA GLU A 177 -4.75 -2.17 -2.48
C GLU A 177 -4.42 -2.74 -1.09
N MET A 178 -4.57 -4.06 -0.93
CA MET A 178 -4.39 -4.79 0.31
C MET A 178 -5.25 -4.20 1.42
N ARG A 179 -6.53 -3.94 1.09
CA ARG A 179 -7.51 -3.25 1.95
C ARG A 179 -8.30 -4.17 2.86
N ASP A 180 -8.10 -5.47 2.77
CA ASP A 180 -8.85 -6.40 3.60
C ASP A 180 -8.56 -6.14 5.09
N HIS A 181 -9.57 -6.33 5.94
CA HIS A 181 -9.47 -6.28 7.41
C HIS A 181 -8.35 -7.16 8.00
N ILE A 182 -7.80 -8.05 7.17
CA ILE A 182 -6.64 -8.89 7.44
C ILE A 182 -5.37 -8.06 7.58
N PHE A 183 -5.18 -7.04 6.75
CA PHE A 183 -4.00 -6.18 6.72
C PHE A 183 -4.09 -5.03 7.73
N GLU A 184 -5.29 -4.69 8.22
CA GLU A 184 -5.48 -3.81 9.37
C GLU A 184 -4.76 -4.35 10.63
N LEU A 185 -4.62 -5.67 10.75
CA LEU A 185 -3.89 -6.34 11.84
C LEU A 185 -2.37 -6.18 11.76
N LEU A 186 -1.84 -5.75 10.61
CA LEU A 186 -0.40 -5.67 10.36
C LEU A 186 0.23 -4.33 10.79
N GLY A 187 -0.52 -3.46 11.48
CA GLY A 187 -0.03 -2.19 11.98
C GLY A 187 0.03 -1.13 10.88
N SER A 188 -0.92 -0.19 10.90
CA SER A 188 -1.18 0.76 9.82
C SER A 188 0.06 1.55 9.35
N ASN A 189 0.92 2.00 10.26
CA ASN A 189 2.03 2.89 9.89
C ASN A 189 3.20 2.18 9.19
N PHE A 190 3.58 0.98 9.64
CA PHE A 190 4.71 0.27 9.01
C PHE A 190 4.29 -0.27 7.64
N PHE A 191 3.12 -0.90 7.56
CA PHE A 191 2.66 -1.50 6.31
C PHE A 191 2.50 -0.46 5.20
N LEU A 192 1.96 0.73 5.50
CA LEU A 192 1.83 1.79 4.50
C LEU A 192 3.18 2.25 3.97
N ARG A 193 4.17 2.46 4.86
CA ARG A 193 5.55 2.80 4.47
C ARG A 193 6.20 1.67 3.65
N TRP A 194 5.98 0.42 4.05
CA TRP A 194 6.48 -0.74 3.31
C TRP A 194 5.85 -0.82 1.92
N LYS A 195 4.53 -0.64 1.81
CA LYS A 195 3.78 -0.66 0.56
C LYS A 195 4.29 0.41 -0.40
N GLU A 196 4.41 1.65 0.06
CA GLU A 196 4.97 2.77 -0.72
C GLU A 196 6.35 2.43 -1.30
N ARG A 197 7.19 1.72 -0.53
CA ARG A 197 8.58 1.45 -0.90
C ARG A 197 8.78 0.23 -1.80
N HIS A 198 7.85 -0.73 -1.78
CA HIS A 198 8.01 -2.03 -2.45
C HIS A 198 6.94 -2.30 -3.51
N GLN A 199 5.75 -1.69 -3.43
CA GLN A 199 4.67 -1.95 -4.39
C GLN A 199 4.96 -1.31 -5.75
N VAL A 200 5.02 -2.15 -6.78
CA VAL A 200 5.03 -1.73 -8.18
C VAL A 200 3.63 -1.89 -8.72
N ARG A 201 3.05 -0.77 -9.15
CA ARG A 201 1.75 -0.78 -9.83
C ARG A 201 1.95 -0.94 -11.32
N TYR A 202 0.93 -1.41 -12.02
CA TYR A 202 1.01 -1.60 -13.46
C TYR A 202 -0.25 -1.16 -14.17
N THR A 203 -0.11 -0.82 -15.45
CA THR A 203 -1.23 -0.51 -16.33
C THR A 203 -0.96 -1.07 -17.71
N PHE A 204 -2.03 -1.37 -18.44
CA PHE A 204 -1.97 -1.79 -19.82
C PHE A 204 -2.76 -0.78 -20.65
N MET A 205 -2.05 0.06 -21.40
CA MET A 205 -2.66 1.03 -22.32
C MET A 205 -2.35 0.62 -23.76
N LYS A 206 -3.37 0.38 -24.60
CA LYS A 206 -3.20 -0.04 -26.01
C LYS A 206 -2.22 -1.22 -26.16
N CYS A 207 -2.30 -2.21 -25.28
CA CYS A 207 -1.41 -3.38 -25.21
C CYS A 207 0.07 -3.06 -24.87
N SER A 208 0.38 -1.87 -24.37
CA SER A 208 1.69 -1.54 -23.81
C SER A 208 1.65 -1.59 -22.29
N LEU A 209 2.65 -2.27 -21.70
CA LEU A 209 2.84 -2.34 -20.26
C LEU A 209 3.49 -1.04 -19.75
N GLY A 210 2.86 -0.40 -18.76
CA GLY A 210 3.48 0.64 -17.94
C GLY A 210 3.65 0.14 -16.52
N LEU A 211 4.89 0.08 -16.03
CA LEU A 211 5.21 -0.17 -14.62
C LEU A 211 5.44 1.15 -13.90
N GLN A 212 4.67 1.41 -12.86
CA GLN A 212 4.88 2.52 -11.93
C GLN A 212 5.73 2.00 -10.76
N MET A 213 7.01 2.35 -10.80
CA MET A 213 7.98 1.98 -9.77
C MET A 213 7.77 2.83 -8.50
N PRO A 214 8.10 2.30 -7.31
CA PRO A 214 8.20 3.08 -6.08
C PRO A 214 9.06 4.34 -6.26
N PRO A 215 8.71 5.46 -5.61
CA PRO A 215 9.50 6.68 -5.67
C PRO A 215 10.91 6.48 -5.09
N SER A 216 11.86 7.26 -5.60
CA SER A 216 13.25 7.29 -5.10
C SER A 216 13.42 8.04 -3.77
N TYR A 217 12.33 8.56 -3.22
CA TYR A 217 12.23 9.33 -1.99
C TYR A 217 11.00 8.89 -1.19
N SER A 218 10.96 9.18 0.11
CA SER A 218 9.82 8.82 0.97
C SER A 218 8.81 9.97 1.12
N LEU A 219 7.52 9.66 1.00
CA LEU A 219 6.37 10.57 1.13
C LEU A 219 6.05 10.89 2.59
N VAL A 220 7.07 11.24 3.37
CA VAL A 220 6.95 11.65 4.78
C VAL A 220 7.41 13.10 4.94
N ILE A 221 7.12 13.70 6.09
CA ILE A 221 7.70 15.00 6.43
C ILE A 221 9.22 14.85 6.53
N GLN A 222 9.96 15.68 5.81
CA GLN A 222 11.43 15.65 5.80
C GLN A 222 12.01 17.01 6.19
N GLU A 223 13.04 16.98 7.02
CA GLU A 223 13.89 18.12 7.35
C GLU A 223 15.25 17.90 6.70
N SER A 224 15.75 18.91 5.97
CA SER A 224 17.08 18.87 5.38
C SER A 224 18.16 19.34 6.34
N GLU A 225 19.42 19.04 6.03
CA GLU A 225 20.58 19.52 6.80
C GLU A 225 20.67 21.04 6.90
N LYS A 226 20.02 21.77 5.99
CA LYS A 226 19.95 23.24 5.98
C LYS A 226 18.80 23.78 6.83
N GLY A 227 18.02 22.89 7.46
CA GLY A 227 16.82 23.22 8.20
C GLY A 227 15.63 23.57 7.31
N SER A 228 15.63 23.22 6.02
CA SER A 228 14.44 23.36 5.17
C SER A 228 13.49 22.19 5.42
N TRP A 229 12.19 22.45 5.44
CA TRP A 229 11.16 21.44 5.66
C TRP A 229 10.35 21.19 4.40
N HIS A 230 10.06 19.92 4.15
CA HIS A 230 9.21 19.45 3.07
C HIS A 230 8.06 18.64 3.66
N VAL A 231 6.84 19.13 3.50
CA VAL A 231 5.63 18.50 4.04
C VAL A 231 4.75 18.05 2.89
N PRO A 232 4.52 16.74 2.69
CA PRO A 232 3.60 16.26 1.68
C PRO A 232 2.17 16.59 2.10
N LEU A 233 1.38 17.19 1.21
CA LEU A 233 -0.03 17.48 1.48
C LEU A 233 -0.87 16.26 1.13
N GLU A 234 -1.77 15.90 2.03
CA GLU A 234 -2.79 14.90 1.76
C GLU A 234 -3.77 15.45 0.72
N GLY A 235 -4.07 14.65 -0.30
CA GLY A 235 -4.94 15.05 -1.41
C GLY A 235 -5.73 13.86 -1.93
N GLU A 236 -6.80 14.14 -2.66
CA GLU A 236 -7.71 13.12 -3.20
C GLU A 236 -7.09 12.27 -4.32
N CYS A 237 -5.92 12.67 -4.84
CA CYS A 237 -5.25 11.97 -5.93
C CYS A 237 -4.45 10.76 -5.42
N SER A 238 -4.79 9.58 -5.91
CA SER A 238 -4.04 8.34 -5.65
C SER A 238 -2.68 8.29 -6.35
N ASN A 239 -2.40 9.21 -7.27
CA ASN A 239 -1.11 9.25 -7.95
C ASN A 239 -0.09 10.04 -7.11
N GLU A 240 0.77 9.29 -6.42
CA GLU A 240 1.80 9.80 -5.53
C GLU A 240 2.80 10.76 -6.23
N THR A 241 3.01 10.61 -7.54
CA THR A 241 3.88 11.50 -8.33
C THR A 241 3.31 12.90 -8.55
N LEU A 242 2.00 13.07 -8.36
CA LEU A 242 1.31 14.36 -8.47
C LEU A 242 1.04 14.99 -7.10
N ARG A 243 1.61 14.42 -6.03
CA ARG A 243 1.42 14.93 -4.67
C ARG A 243 2.05 16.31 -4.56
N ILE A 244 1.25 17.28 -4.10
CA ILE A 244 1.71 18.64 -3.82
C ILE A 244 2.46 18.65 -2.49
N TRP A 245 3.59 19.34 -2.44
CA TRP A 245 4.40 19.52 -1.25
C TRP A 245 4.42 20.98 -0.81
N LEU A 246 4.54 21.18 0.50
CA LEU A 246 4.88 22.45 1.08
C LEU A 246 6.40 22.50 1.31
N CYS A 247 7.08 23.38 0.57
CA CYS A 247 8.49 23.70 0.79
C CYS A 247 8.57 24.91 1.73
N ILE A 248 9.20 24.71 2.89
CA ILE A 248 9.42 25.73 3.91
C ILE A 248 10.94 25.89 4.04
N THR A 249 11.49 26.93 3.45
CA THR A 249 12.94 27.16 3.44
C THR A 249 13.27 28.59 3.86
N ARG A 250 14.54 28.88 4.06
CA ARG A 250 15.03 30.23 4.32
C ARG A 250 15.66 30.77 3.04
N PRO A 251 15.51 32.07 2.74
CA PRO A 251 16.18 32.66 1.58
C PRO A 251 17.68 32.38 1.66
N ARG A 252 18.25 31.83 0.59
CA ARG A 252 19.71 31.78 0.50
C ARG A 252 20.21 33.22 0.45
N SER A 253 21.26 33.53 1.21
CA SER A 253 22.05 34.75 1.05
C SER A 253 22.82 34.69 -0.28
N CYS A 254 22.08 34.76 -1.40
CA CYS A 254 22.62 34.78 -2.75
C CYS A 254 21.84 35.85 -3.53
N GLY A 255 22.50 36.96 -3.85
CA GLY A 255 21.89 38.11 -4.50
C GLY A 255 21.42 37.80 -5.92
N HIS A 256 20.14 37.49 -6.07
CA HIS A 256 19.34 37.84 -7.26
C HIS A 256 17.87 37.92 -6.83
N PRO A 257 17.09 38.91 -7.31
CA PRO A 257 15.72 39.08 -6.87
C PRO A 257 14.85 38.00 -7.50
N VAL A 258 14.33 37.09 -6.67
CA VAL A 258 13.18 36.26 -7.02
C VAL A 258 11.95 37.13 -6.77
N GLU A 259 11.07 37.27 -7.77
CA GLU A 259 9.78 37.93 -7.60
C GLU A 259 9.01 37.25 -6.46
N VAL A 260 8.98 37.94 -5.33
CA VAL A 260 8.14 37.60 -4.18
C VAL A 260 6.71 37.83 -4.64
N LEU A 261 5.93 36.75 -4.81
CA LEU A 261 4.48 36.90 -4.89
C LEU A 261 4.05 37.50 -3.54
N GLY A 262 3.59 38.75 -3.62
CA GLY A 262 3.37 39.61 -2.47
C GLY A 262 2.44 39.02 -1.42
N ASN A 263 2.73 39.42 -0.19
CA ASN A 263 1.86 39.42 0.98
C ASN A 263 0.38 39.12 0.65
N LEU A 264 -0.06 37.90 0.94
CA LEU A 264 -1.47 37.67 1.20
C LEU A 264 -1.77 38.25 2.58
N GLU A 265 -2.22 39.51 2.57
CA GLU A 265 -3.02 40.03 3.68
C GLU A 265 -4.22 39.10 3.90
N ALA A 266 -4.49 38.78 5.16
CA ALA A 266 -5.58 37.93 5.56
C ALA A 266 -6.91 38.48 5.01
N PRO A 267 -7.71 37.70 4.26
CA PRO A 267 -9.07 38.11 3.94
C PRO A 267 -9.90 38.10 5.23
N GLU A 268 -10.58 39.19 5.50
CA GLU A 268 -11.58 39.29 6.55
C GLU A 268 -12.61 38.15 6.45
N ALA A 269 -12.81 37.48 7.58
CA ALA A 269 -13.94 36.64 7.99
C ALA A 269 -14.77 35.95 6.88
N TYR A 270 -14.37 34.73 6.52
CA TYR A 270 -15.32 33.72 6.04
C TYR A 270 -15.60 32.72 7.17
N GLN A 271 -16.81 32.75 7.70
CA GLN A 271 -17.31 31.81 8.71
C GLN A 271 -17.65 30.47 8.02
N PRO A 272 -17.02 29.35 8.37
CA PRO A 272 -17.53 28.04 7.99
C PRO A 272 -18.80 27.75 8.81
N PRO A 273 -19.85 27.13 8.24
CA PRO A 273 -20.90 26.58 9.07
C PRO A 273 -20.30 25.37 9.82
N TYR A 274 -20.92 24.98 10.93
CA TYR A 274 -20.55 23.83 11.80
C TYR A 274 -19.27 24.00 12.66
N ASN A 275 -19.50 24.37 13.93
CA ASN A 275 -18.53 24.34 15.04
C ASN A 275 -18.03 22.90 15.33
N ILE A 276 -16.74 22.65 15.23
CA ILE A 276 -16.07 21.52 15.90
C ILE A 276 -15.09 22.11 16.92
N SER A 277 -15.42 21.98 18.21
CA SER A 277 -14.57 22.40 19.31
C SER A 277 -13.51 21.33 19.60
N PHE A 278 -12.24 21.68 19.46
CA PHE A 278 -11.14 20.89 20.00
C PHE A 278 -10.85 21.37 21.42
N ASN A 279 -11.28 20.61 22.42
CA ASN A 279 -10.84 20.81 23.80
C ASN A 279 -9.40 20.30 23.95
N LEU A 280 -8.46 21.23 24.04
CA LEU A 280 -7.08 20.98 24.42
C LEU A 280 -7.02 20.80 25.94
N CYS A 281 -6.93 19.56 26.43
CA CYS A 281 -6.72 19.28 27.84
C CYS A 281 -5.36 19.82 28.29
N LYS A 282 -5.36 20.90 29.07
CA LYS A 282 -4.21 21.31 29.88
C LYS A 282 -4.16 20.43 31.13
N ALA A 283 -3.03 19.76 31.33
CA ALA A 283 -2.69 19.12 32.58
C ALA A 283 -2.05 20.15 33.51
N GLU A 284 -2.66 20.42 34.67
CA GLU A 284 -1.95 20.97 35.82
C GLU A 284 -2.44 20.30 37.12
N THR A 285 -1.45 19.94 37.91
CA THR A 285 -1.49 19.28 39.23
C THR A 285 -1.92 20.22 40.34
N SER A 286 -2.77 19.77 41.26
CA SER A 286 -2.71 20.19 42.67
C SER A 286 -3.46 19.23 43.61
N THR A 287 -2.78 18.88 44.69
CA THR A 287 -3.19 18.09 45.85
C THR A 287 -4.14 18.82 46.82
N THR A 288 -4.68 18.03 47.76
CA THR A 288 -5.31 18.32 49.07
C THR A 288 -6.82 18.64 49.18
N ASP A 289 -7.56 17.59 49.55
CA ASP A 289 -8.21 17.36 50.87
C ASP A 289 -9.67 17.78 51.17
N ASN A 290 -10.39 16.77 51.71
CA ASN A 290 -11.61 16.69 52.54
C ASN A 290 -13.04 17.11 52.05
N GLY A 291 -13.97 16.15 52.16
CA GLY A 291 -15.21 16.39 52.93
C GLY A 291 -16.61 16.07 52.33
N LEU A 292 -16.99 14.78 52.32
CA LEU A 292 -18.30 14.18 52.68
C LEU A 292 -19.68 14.61 52.06
N LYS A 293 -20.35 13.55 51.56
CA LYS A 293 -21.80 13.16 51.63
C LYS A 293 -22.79 13.62 50.54
N GLY A 294 -23.41 12.63 49.89
CA GLY A 294 -24.84 12.69 49.48
C GLY A 294 -25.28 11.91 48.23
N ASN A 295 -25.60 10.61 48.40
CA ASN A 295 -26.51 9.69 47.67
C ASN A 295 -26.57 9.58 46.11
N PRO A 296 -26.80 8.36 45.57
CA PRO A 296 -26.77 8.07 44.13
C PRO A 296 -28.15 8.21 43.47
N ILE A 297 -28.17 8.75 42.24
CA ILE A 297 -29.34 8.71 41.36
C ILE A 297 -28.95 8.02 40.05
N SER A 298 -29.60 6.88 39.82
CA SER A 298 -29.65 6.08 38.58
C SER A 298 -30.44 6.80 37.49
N PHE A 299 -29.97 6.81 36.23
CA PHE A 299 -30.46 6.10 35.02
C PHE A 299 -30.03 6.94 33.78
N PRO A 300 -30.08 6.45 32.51
CA PRO A 300 -29.86 5.10 31.97
C PRO A 300 -28.86 5.07 30.79
N LEU A 301 -28.35 3.87 30.45
CA LEU A 301 -27.68 3.59 29.17
C LEU A 301 -28.67 3.69 28.01
N SER A 302 -28.34 4.46 26.97
CA SER A 302 -29.03 4.43 25.68
C SER A 302 -28.32 3.49 24.71
N GLU A 303 -28.97 2.36 24.42
CA GLU A 303 -28.70 1.47 23.30
C GLU A 303 -28.97 2.21 21.98
N ASN A 304 -28.00 2.28 21.07
CA ASN A 304 -28.26 2.57 19.65
C ASN A 304 -28.28 1.26 18.87
N LYS A 305 -29.50 0.74 18.68
CA LYS A 305 -29.82 -0.42 17.85
C LYS A 305 -29.93 0.02 16.40
N ILE A 306 -29.14 -0.64 15.53
CA ILE A 306 -29.19 -0.53 14.08
C ILE A 306 -30.47 -1.21 13.57
N THR A 307 -31.33 -0.46 12.89
CA THR A 307 -32.56 -0.99 12.26
C THR A 307 -32.23 -1.56 10.89
N ALA A 308 -32.29 -2.89 10.77
CA ALA A 308 -32.26 -3.60 9.50
C ALA A 308 -33.64 -3.53 8.82
N VAL A 309 -33.68 -3.11 7.55
CA VAL A 309 -34.88 -3.16 6.71
C VAL A 309 -34.80 -4.41 5.83
N THR A 310 -35.64 -5.40 6.15
CA THR A 310 -35.85 -6.61 5.36
C THR A 310 -36.97 -6.40 4.34
N GLY A 311 -36.65 -6.48 3.04
CA GLY A 311 -37.62 -6.55 1.93
C GLY A 311 -38.06 -7.99 1.67
N LYS A 312 -39.37 -8.23 1.65
CA LYS A 312 -40.03 -9.53 1.57
C LYS A 312 -39.90 -10.20 0.18
N ARG A 313 -39.62 -11.51 0.21
CA ARG A 313 -39.82 -12.49 -0.89
C ARG A 313 -41.28 -12.55 -1.33
N LYS A 314 -41.50 -12.76 -2.62
CA LYS A 314 -42.79 -13.08 -3.25
C LYS A 314 -42.65 -14.45 -3.91
N ASP A 315 -43.36 -15.44 -3.38
CA ASP A 315 -43.49 -16.79 -3.94
C ASP A 315 -44.34 -16.79 -5.21
N ARG A 316 -43.92 -17.57 -6.23
CA ARG A 316 -44.81 -18.21 -7.22
C ARG A 316 -44.22 -19.53 -7.75
N SER A 317 -44.93 -20.60 -7.38
CA SER A 317 -45.29 -21.87 -8.06
C SER A 317 -44.25 -22.77 -8.77
N PRO A 318 -44.31 -24.10 -8.54
CA PRO A 318 -43.47 -25.11 -9.23
C PRO A 318 -44.11 -25.59 -10.54
N SER A 319 -43.29 -25.85 -11.55
CA SER A 319 -43.68 -26.46 -12.83
C SER A 319 -43.16 -27.90 -12.95
N ASP A 320 -44.14 -28.81 -12.96
CA ASP A 320 -44.28 -30.14 -13.56
C ASP A 320 -43.04 -30.99 -13.91
N LEU A 321 -42.96 -32.11 -13.20
CA LEU A 321 -42.35 -33.37 -13.62
C LEU A 321 -43.04 -33.92 -14.88
N LYS A 322 -42.25 -34.27 -15.90
CA LYS A 322 -42.63 -35.26 -16.92
C LYS A 322 -41.70 -36.47 -16.83
N GLN A 323 -42.24 -37.58 -16.34
CA GLN A 323 -41.84 -38.93 -16.76
C GLN A 323 -42.75 -39.32 -17.94
N HIS A 324 -42.21 -39.90 -19.01
CA HIS A 324 -42.37 -41.30 -19.48
C HIS A 324 -42.44 -41.29 -21.03
N PRO A 325 -42.32 -42.41 -21.76
CA PRO A 325 -42.34 -43.84 -21.36
C PRO A 325 -40.98 -44.41 -20.97
#